data_AF-X1EW07-F1
#
_entry.id   AF-X1EW07-F1
#
_cell.length_a   1.000
_cell.length_b   1.000
_cell.length_c   1.000
_cell.angle_alpha   90.00
_cell.angle_beta   90.00
_cell.angle_gamma   90.00
#
_symmetry.space_group_name_H-M   'P 1'
#
loop_
_entity.id
_entity.type
_entity.pdbx_description
1 polymer ?
#
loop_
_entity_poly.entity_id
_entity_poly.type
_entity_poly.pdbx_seq_one_letter_code
_entity_poly.pdbx_strand_id
1 'polypeptide(L)'
;DLFDVIVPKSVNIEVASEDLVKNYPDAALISDLTSKGAIKVQSPGSDRLTLPISLHRGEEDALLLAIKLGRSLFVTDDGKAIKAARFFKVPFIITPKIIVELFRTQKI
;
A
#
# COMPACT_ATOMS: atom_id res chain seq x y z
N ASP A 1 -15.71 -0.80 -12.25
CA ASP A 1 -14.37 -0.22 -12.00
C ASP A 1 -13.27 -1.16 -12.45
N LEU A 2 -12.16 -0.60 -12.93
CA LEU A 2 -11.07 -1.38 -13.56
C LEU A 2 -10.18 -2.09 -12.51
N PHE A 3 -10.10 -1.55 -11.29
CA PHE A 3 -9.42 -2.14 -10.13
C PHE A 3 -9.84 -1.42 -8.83
N ASP A 4 -9.57 -2.04 -7.68
CA ASP A 4 -9.72 -1.43 -6.35
C ASP A 4 -8.35 -1.05 -5.78
N VAL A 5 -8.26 0.11 -5.13
CA VAL A 5 -7.09 0.51 -4.32
C VAL A 5 -7.42 0.24 -2.86
N ILE A 6 -6.58 -0.56 -2.19
CA ILE A 6 -6.81 -0.98 -0.82
C ILE A 6 -5.57 -0.67 0.00
N VAL A 7 -5.77 -0.04 1.16
CA VAL A 7 -4.70 0.26 2.12
C VAL A 7 -5.03 -0.32 3.49
N PRO A 8 -4.02 -0.79 4.25
CA PRO A 8 -4.23 -1.16 5.63
C PRO A 8 -4.67 0.02 6.49
N LYS A 9 -5.46 -0.28 7.53
CA LYS A 9 -5.80 0.71 8.56
C LYS A 9 -4.58 1.35 9.21
N SER A 10 -3.50 0.58 9.44
CA SER A 10 -2.24 1.08 10.00
C SER A 10 -1.60 2.15 9.11
N VAL A 11 -1.52 1.88 7.80
CA VAL A 11 -1.02 2.85 6.81
C VAL A 11 -1.89 4.10 6.81
N ASN A 12 -3.22 3.96 6.75
CA ASN A 12 -4.11 5.12 6.74
C ASN A 12 -3.96 6.02 7.98
N ILE A 13 -3.78 5.42 9.16
CA ILE A 13 -3.52 6.18 10.41
C ILE A 13 -2.19 6.93 10.33
N GLU A 14 -1.17 6.30 9.74
CA GLU A 14 0.17 6.87 9.63
C GLU A 14 0.21 8.04 8.63
N VAL A 15 -0.45 7.92 7.47
CA VAL A 15 -0.29 8.88 6.36
C VAL A 15 -1.38 9.95 6.27
N ALA A 16 -2.51 9.76 6.93
CA ALA A 16 -3.67 10.67 6.87
C ALA A 16 -4.08 11.20 8.26
N SER A 17 -3.12 11.36 9.17
CA SER A 17 -3.36 12.00 10.47
C SER A 17 -3.69 13.49 10.31
N GLU A 18 -4.43 14.08 11.26
CA GLU A 18 -4.85 15.49 11.19
C GLU A 18 -3.67 16.46 11.03
N ASP A 19 -2.55 16.17 11.69
CA ASP A 19 -1.35 16.99 11.60
C ASP A 19 -0.69 16.87 10.23
N LEU A 20 -0.62 15.68 9.64
CA LEU A 20 -0.03 15.51 8.32
C LEU A 20 -0.91 16.13 7.24
N VAL A 21 -2.23 15.97 7.33
CA VAL A 21 -3.19 16.57 6.38
C VAL A 21 -3.07 18.09 6.32
N LYS A 22 -2.77 18.74 7.45
CA LYS A 22 -2.56 20.21 7.48
C LYS A 22 -1.24 20.65 6.86
N ASN A 23 -0.21 19.80 6.91
CA ASN A 23 1.16 20.18 6.56
C ASN A 23 1.61 19.64 5.19
N TYR A 24 0.98 18.58 4.68
CA TYR A 24 1.44 17.87 3.48
C TYR A 24 0.29 17.64 2.47
N PRO A 25 0.42 18.12 1.21
CA PRO A 25 -0.63 18.01 0.20
C PRO A 25 -1.01 16.57 -0.19
N ASP A 26 -0.04 15.66 -0.17
CA ASP A 26 -0.24 14.23 -0.45
C ASP A 26 -1.07 13.56 0.64
N ALA A 27 -0.81 13.85 1.93
CA ALA A 27 -1.64 13.39 3.04
C ALA A 27 -3.09 13.88 2.91
N ALA A 28 -3.29 15.15 2.53
CA ALA A 28 -4.62 15.71 2.28
C ALA A 28 -5.33 15.00 1.12
N LEU A 29 -4.63 14.72 0.02
CA LEU A 29 -5.17 13.98 -1.12
C LEU A 29 -5.57 12.54 -0.72
N ILE A 30 -4.72 11.83 0.01
CA ILE A 30 -5.00 10.46 0.46
C ILE A 30 -6.24 10.44 1.36
N SER A 31 -6.36 11.41 2.28
CA SER A 31 -7.52 11.56 3.16
C SER A 31 -8.81 11.79 2.37
N ASP A 32 -8.79 12.72 1.40
CA ASP A 32 -9.93 13.01 0.54
C ASP A 32 -10.35 11.79 -0.30
N LEU A 33 -9.39 11.11 -0.94
CA LEU A 33 -9.65 9.91 -1.74
C LEU A 33 -10.22 8.75 -0.90
N THR A 34 -9.76 8.63 0.35
CA THR A 34 -10.30 7.65 1.30
C THR A 34 -11.73 8.01 1.69
N SER A 35 -12.01 9.28 1.97
CA SER A 35 -13.36 9.75 2.34
C SER A 35 -14.39 9.54 1.22
N LYS A 36 -13.94 9.64 -0.04
CA LYS A 36 -14.75 9.40 -1.25
C LYS A 36 -14.89 7.93 -1.60
N GLY A 37 -14.24 7.02 -0.87
CA GLY A 37 -14.25 5.58 -1.15
C GLY A 37 -13.41 5.14 -2.35
N ALA A 38 -12.61 6.05 -2.93
CA ALA A 38 -11.67 5.72 -4.02
C ALA A 38 -10.49 4.89 -3.50
N ILE A 39 -10.11 5.07 -2.23
CA ILE A 39 -9.19 4.21 -1.50
C ILE A 39 -9.99 3.49 -0.41
N LYS A 40 -10.00 2.15 -0.44
CA LYS A 40 -10.67 1.32 0.56
C LYS A 40 -9.71 1.03 1.71
N VAL A 41 -10.14 1.32 2.93
CA VAL A 41 -9.37 0.97 4.14
C VAL A 41 -9.83 -0.38 4.64
N GLN A 42 -8.91 -1.34 4.75
CA GLN A 42 -9.21 -2.67 5.27
C GLN A 42 -8.21 -3.07 6.35
N SER A 43 -8.65 -3.85 7.33
CA SER A 43 -7.74 -4.43 8.31
C SER A 43 -7.31 -5.82 7.85
N PRO A 44 -6.00 -6.15 7.92
CA PRO A 44 -5.53 -7.50 7.63
C PRO A 44 -5.92 -8.52 8.71
N GLY A 45 -6.52 -8.10 9.82
CA GLY A 45 -6.88 -8.95 10.96
C GLY A 45 -5.76 -9.03 12.00
N SER A 46 -5.74 -10.09 12.81
CA SER A 46 -4.77 -10.32 13.90
C SER A 46 -3.63 -11.26 13.54
N ASP A 47 -3.64 -11.82 12.33
CA ASP A 47 -2.59 -12.73 11.87
C ASP A 47 -1.27 -11.97 11.71
N ARG A 48 -0.15 -12.67 11.92
CA ARG A 48 1.20 -12.13 11.76
C ARG A 48 2.00 -12.93 10.75
N LEU A 49 2.87 -12.26 10.01
CA LEU A 49 3.80 -12.96 9.12
C LEU A 49 5.01 -13.42 9.91
N THR A 50 5.25 -14.73 9.95
CA THR A 50 6.52 -15.28 10.47
C THR A 50 7.60 -15.12 9.41
N LEU A 51 8.36 -14.02 9.50
CA LEU A 51 9.45 -13.69 8.60
C LEU A 51 10.79 -13.60 9.36
N PRO A 52 11.91 -13.99 8.75
CA PRO A 52 13.25 -13.78 9.31
C PRO A 52 13.73 -12.32 9.17
N ILE A 53 12.89 -11.43 8.65
CA ILE A 53 13.17 -10.00 8.45
C ILE A 53 12.09 -9.16 9.14
N SER A 54 12.50 -8.05 9.76
CA SER A 54 11.57 -7.08 10.34
C SER A 54 11.00 -6.15 9.26
N LEU A 55 9.68 -6.08 9.19
CA LEU A 55 8.93 -5.11 8.40
C LEU A 55 8.35 -4.04 9.31
N HIS A 56 8.15 -2.83 8.80
CA HIS A 56 7.33 -1.85 9.50
C HIS A 56 5.87 -2.32 9.52
N ARG A 57 5.10 -1.90 10.54
CA ARG A 57 3.73 -2.37 10.74
C ARG A 57 2.84 -2.15 9.50
N GLY A 58 2.95 -1.00 8.85
CA GLY A 58 2.19 -0.69 7.65
C GLY A 58 2.52 -1.63 6.47
N GLU A 59 3.80 -1.97 6.30
CA GLU A 59 4.28 -2.89 5.25
C GLU A 59 3.84 -4.33 5.53
N GLU A 60 3.98 -4.80 6.77
CA GLU A 60 3.54 -6.13 7.19
C GLU A 60 2.04 -6.29 6.96
N ASP A 61 1.26 -5.31 7.41
CA ASP A 61 -0.19 -5.32 7.27
C ASP A 61 -0.62 -5.28 5.79
N ALA A 62 0.07 -4.50 4.95
CA ALA A 62 -0.21 -4.42 3.51
C ALA A 62 0.10 -5.72 2.79
N LEU A 63 1.22 -6.36 3.12
CA LEU A 63 1.60 -7.64 2.56
C LEU A 63 0.64 -8.75 3.02
N LEU A 64 0.27 -8.78 4.30
CA LEU A 64 -0.68 -9.77 4.81
C LEU A 64 -2.06 -9.62 4.16
N LEU A 65 -2.49 -8.38 3.93
CA LEU A 65 -3.72 -8.11 3.20
C LEU A 65 -3.65 -8.58 1.74
N ALA A 66 -2.54 -8.34 1.06
CA ALA A 66 -2.32 -8.81 -0.32
C ALA A 66 -2.37 -10.35 -0.42
N ILE A 67 -1.77 -11.05 0.55
CA ILE A 67 -1.82 -12.51 0.62
C ILE A 67 -3.27 -13.01 0.79
N LYS A 68 -4.03 -12.37 1.68
CA LYS A 68 -5.42 -12.77 2.00
C LYS A 68 -6.40 -12.52 0.87
N LEU A 69 -6.29 -11.37 0.20
CA LEU A 69 -7.19 -11.00 -0.88
C LEU A 69 -7.03 -11.94 -2.07
N GLY A 70 -5.80 -12.41 -2.33
CA GLY A 70 -5.49 -13.23 -3.48
C GLY A 70 -5.62 -12.46 -4.80
N ARG A 71 -4.70 -12.66 -5.73
CA ARG A 71 -4.67 -11.94 -7.03
C ARG A 71 -4.58 -10.40 -6.92
N SER A 72 -4.11 -9.86 -5.81
CA SER A 72 -3.76 -8.44 -5.69
C SER A 72 -2.36 -8.16 -6.23
N LEU A 73 -2.15 -6.95 -6.76
CA LEU A 73 -0.82 -6.42 -7.04
C LEU A 73 -0.36 -5.58 -5.84
N PHE A 74 0.66 -6.05 -5.13
CA PHE A 74 1.22 -5.34 -3.98
C PHE A 74 2.10 -4.17 -4.46
N VAL A 75 1.86 -2.97 -3.92
CA VAL A 75 2.62 -1.76 -4.29
C VAL A 75 3.51 -1.37 -3.12
N THR A 76 4.82 -1.31 -3.35
CA THR A 76 5.80 -0.89 -2.34
C THR A 76 7.12 -0.49 -3.00
N ASP A 77 7.86 0.43 -2.38
CA ASP A 77 9.25 0.73 -2.68
C ASP A 77 10.22 0.30 -1.57
N ASP A 78 9.71 -0.27 -0.47
CA ASP A 78 10.57 -0.75 0.62
C ASP A 78 11.29 -2.05 0.23
N GLY A 79 12.61 -2.05 0.39
CA GLY A 79 13.46 -3.16 -0.01
C GLY A 79 13.22 -4.45 0.77
N LYS A 80 12.78 -4.38 2.03
CA LYS A 80 12.45 -5.56 2.84
C LYS A 80 11.07 -6.09 2.48
N ALA A 81 10.10 -5.22 2.28
CA ALA A 81 8.75 -5.58 1.82
C ALA A 81 8.78 -6.26 0.44
N ILE A 82 9.63 -5.77 -0.48
CA ILE A 82 9.88 -6.42 -1.78
C ILE A 82 10.42 -7.85 -1.59
N LYS A 83 11.40 -8.04 -0.69
CA LYS A 83 11.96 -9.37 -0.42
C LYS A 83 10.91 -10.31 0.19
N ALA A 84 10.08 -9.81 1.10
CA ALA A 84 8.99 -10.57 1.70
C ALA A 84 7.93 -10.96 0.66
N ALA A 85 7.52 -10.02 -0.21
CA ALA A 85 6.59 -10.30 -1.30
C ALA A 85 7.12 -11.39 -2.25
N ARG A 86 8.42 -11.35 -2.59
CA ARG A 86 9.08 -12.41 -3.37
C ARG A 86 9.04 -13.76 -2.66
N PHE A 87 9.31 -13.80 -1.35
CA PHE A 87 9.29 -15.03 -0.55
C PHE A 87 7.89 -15.67 -0.55
N PHE A 88 6.84 -14.87 -0.35
CA PHE A 88 5.45 -15.33 -0.36
C PHE A 88 4.85 -15.50 -1.76
N LYS A 89 5.63 -15.23 -2.83
CA LYS A 89 5.17 -15.27 -4.23
C LYS A 89 3.96 -14.34 -4.50
N VAL A 90 3.90 -13.22 -3.79
CA VAL A 90 2.90 -12.18 -4.01
C VAL A 90 3.36 -11.30 -5.19
N PRO A 91 2.53 -11.13 -6.24
CA PRO A 91 2.85 -10.18 -7.31
C PRO A 91 2.99 -8.77 -6.76
N PHE A 92 4.04 -8.05 -7.17
CA PHE A 92 4.28 -6.68 -6.70
C PHE A 92 4.77 -5.76 -7.83
N ILE A 93 4.64 -4.46 -7.61
CA ILE A 93 5.18 -3.38 -8.45
C ILE A 93 5.84 -2.33 -7.56
N ILE A 94 6.91 -1.72 -8.08
CA ILE A 94 7.71 -0.72 -7.36
C ILE A 94 7.52 0.68 -7.94
N THR A 95 7.74 1.71 -7.12
CA THR A 95 7.56 3.12 -7.51
C THR A 95 8.24 3.49 -8.83
N PRO A 96 9.53 3.16 -9.09
CA PRO A 96 10.15 3.46 -10.38
C PRO A 96 9.41 2.86 -11.58
N LYS A 97 8.85 1.66 -11.44
CA LYS A 97 8.09 1.02 -12.52
C LYS A 97 6.77 1.74 -12.77
N ILE A 98 6.08 2.18 -11.72
CA ILE A 98 4.85 2.97 -11.83
C ILE A 98 5.12 4.27 -12.59
N ILE A 99 6.16 5.01 -12.20
CA ILE A 99 6.53 6.28 -12.84
C ILE A 99 6.86 6.10 -14.32
N VAL A 100 7.66 5.07 -14.67
CA VAL A 100 7.98 4.76 -16.07
C VAL A 100 6.72 4.45 -16.88
N GLU A 101 5.77 3.71 -16.32
CA GLU A 101 4.51 3.38 -17.01
C GLU A 101 3.59 4.60 -17.16
N LEU A 102 3.51 5.47 -16.15
CA LEU A 102 2.74 6.72 -16.23
C LEU A 102 3.31 7.65 -17.30
N PHE A 103 4.64 7.79 -17.36
CA PHE A 103 5.30 8.57 -18.42
C PHE A 103 5.06 7.96 -19.81
N ARG A 104 5.25 6.64 -19.95
CA ARG A 104 5.01 5.92 -21.22
C ARG A 104 3.57 6.07 -21.72
N THR A 105 2.61 6.19 -20.80
CA THR A 105 1.18 6.35 -21.11
C THR A 105 0.72 7.81 -21.13
N GLN A 106 1.64 8.77 -21.07
CA GLN A 106 1.37 10.22 -21.09
C GLN A 106 0.36 10.67 -20.01
N LYS A 107 0.42 10.01 -18.85
CA LYS A 107 -0.35 10.41 -17.65
C LYS A 107 0.42 11.39 -16.76
N ILE A 108 1.74 11.46 -16.96
CA ILE A 108 2.67 12.46 -16.44
C ILE A 108 3.72 12.79 -17.50
#